data_AF-A0A1F6ECR4-F1
#
_entry.id   AF-A0A1F6ECR4-F1
#
_cell.length_a   1.000
_cell.length_b   1.000
_cell.length_c   1.000
_cell.angle_alpha   90.00
_cell.angle_beta   90.00
_cell.angle_gamma   90.00
#
_symmetry.space_group_name_H-M   'P 1'
#
loop_
_entity.id
_entity.type
_entity.pdbx_description
1 polymer ?
#
loop_
_entity_poly.entity_id
_entity_poly.type
_entity_poly.pdbx_seq_one_letter_code
_entity_poly.pdbx_strand_id
1 'polypeptide(L)'
;MKRAYQNRAFTLVELLVSVGIFSLVMLMAVSSLLSLVDVDRKAQSMKSVMNNLNFAMESMSREIKTGQFFESVDNYTFTYDDRQGRKVTYSLPEHQILRSIDGGFPVPLTASEVVVENRDLGIPLFSLVGENCKQGSGDVQQPYVLIRIKGNMKFSEKIKSSFSVQTTASQRIFDLPTCI
;
A
#
# COMPACT_ATOMS: atom_id res chain seq x y z
N MET A 1 -41.78 -63.92 -27.36
CA MET A 1 -40.74 -63.61 -26.35
C MET A 1 -41.14 -62.35 -25.60
N LYS A 2 -41.58 -62.45 -24.33
CA LYS A 2 -41.88 -61.28 -23.49
C LYS A 2 -40.64 -60.94 -22.66
N ARG A 3 -40.05 -59.76 -22.88
CA ARG A 3 -38.95 -59.24 -22.06
C ARG A 3 -39.49 -58.88 -20.68
N ALA A 4 -38.92 -59.47 -19.63
CA ALA A 4 -39.22 -59.12 -18.24
C ALA A 4 -38.68 -57.71 -17.96
N TYR A 5 -39.57 -56.79 -17.59
CA TYR A 5 -39.20 -55.43 -17.21
C TYR A 5 -38.66 -55.47 -15.78
N GLN A 6 -37.34 -55.38 -15.65
CA GLN A 6 -36.64 -55.28 -14.36
C GLN A 6 -36.88 -53.88 -13.78
N ASN A 7 -38.01 -53.69 -13.10
CA ASN A 7 -38.31 -52.47 -12.36
C ASN A 7 -37.38 -52.38 -11.14
N ARG A 8 -36.25 -51.65 -11.26
CA ARG A 8 -35.47 -51.22 -10.10
C ARG A 8 -36.19 -50.04 -9.46
N ALA A 9 -36.97 -50.32 -8.41
CA ALA A 9 -37.58 -49.31 -7.56
C ALA A 9 -36.67 -49.03 -6.35
N PHE A 10 -36.49 -47.75 -6.01
CA PHE A 10 -35.75 -47.35 -4.81
C PHE A 10 -36.59 -47.56 -3.56
N THR A 11 -35.95 -47.97 -2.48
CA THR A 11 -36.61 -48.10 -1.18
C THR A 11 -36.79 -46.72 -0.53
N LEU A 12 -37.82 -46.56 0.32
CA LEU A 12 -38.00 -45.33 1.12
C LEU A 12 -36.76 -45.03 1.98
N VAL A 13 -36.09 -46.08 2.47
CA VAL A 13 -34.87 -45.94 3.27
C VAL A 13 -33.69 -45.45 2.42
N GLU A 14 -33.53 -45.93 1.18
CA GLU A 14 -32.50 -45.40 0.25
C GLU A 14 -32.69 -43.92 -0.04
N LEU A 15 -33.93 -43.47 -0.23
CA LEU A 15 -34.22 -42.05 -0.51
C LEU A 15 -33.93 -41.19 0.71
N LEU A 16 -34.28 -41.66 1.91
CA LEU A 16 -34.00 -40.97 3.17
C LEU A 16 -32.49 -40.84 3.42
N VAL A 17 -31.74 -41.92 3.25
CA VAL A 17 -30.27 -41.93 3.41
C VAL A 17 -29.60 -41.04 2.37
N SER A 18 -30.04 -41.10 1.11
CA SER A 18 -29.46 -40.31 0.02
C SER A 18 -29.65 -38.81 0.22
N VAL A 19 -30.86 -38.37 0.59
CA VAL A 19 -31.13 -36.94 0.85
C VAL A 19 -30.41 -36.46 2.12
N GLY A 20 -30.30 -37.32 3.14
CA GLY A 20 -29.55 -37.02 4.37
C GLY A 20 -28.07 -36.77 4.08
N ILE A 21 -27.40 -37.66 3.34
CA ILE A 21 -25.99 -37.50 3.01
C ILE A 21 -25.77 -36.34 2.04
N PHE A 22 -26.65 -36.17 1.04
CA PHE A 22 -26.55 -35.08 0.08
C PHE A 22 -26.67 -33.70 0.73
N SER A 23 -27.65 -33.52 1.62
CA SER A 23 -27.83 -32.25 2.34
C SER A 23 -26.65 -31.93 3.27
N LEU A 24 -26.07 -32.95 3.92
CA LEU A 24 -24.85 -32.80 4.71
C LEU A 24 -23.67 -32.30 3.86
N VAL A 25 -23.44 -32.90 2.70
CA VAL A 25 -22.35 -32.48 1.79
C VAL A 25 -22.58 -31.07 1.27
N MET A 26 -23.83 -30.74 0.90
CA MET A 26 -24.18 -29.40 0.42
C MET A 26 -23.97 -28.32 1.48
N LEU A 27 -24.27 -28.60 2.75
CA LEU A 27 -24.00 -27.68 3.86
C LEU A 27 -22.49 -27.39 4.03
N MET A 28 -21.64 -28.41 3.89
CA MET A 28 -20.19 -28.24 3.95
C MET A 28 -19.69 -27.41 2.76
N ALA A 29 -20.20 -27.67 1.56
CA ALA A 29 -19.84 -26.94 0.34
C ALA A 29 -20.21 -25.44 0.43
N VAL A 30 -21.43 -25.13 0.89
CA VAL A 30 -21.88 -23.73 1.05
C VAL A 30 -21.07 -23.01 2.12
N SER A 31 -20.73 -23.69 3.22
CA SER A 31 -19.88 -23.11 4.28
C SER A 31 -18.50 -22.70 3.73
N SER A 32 -17.90 -23.55 2.89
CA SER A 32 -16.63 -23.23 2.22
C SER A 32 -16.78 -22.06 1.24
N LEU A 33 -17.89 -22.01 0.49
CA LEU A 33 -18.15 -20.92 -0.46
C LEU A 33 -18.30 -19.57 0.24
N LEU A 34 -19.01 -19.50 1.37
CA LEU A 34 -19.17 -18.26 2.13
C LEU A 34 -17.81 -17.73 2.64
N SER A 35 -16.96 -18.62 3.17
CA SER A 35 -15.59 -18.27 3.58
C SER A 35 -14.77 -17.70 2.40
N LEU A 36 -14.92 -18.29 1.21
CA LEU A 36 -14.23 -17.82 0.01
C LEU A 36 -14.70 -16.42 -0.43
N VAL A 37 -16.00 -16.12 -0.30
CA VAL A 37 -16.54 -14.78 -0.58
C VAL A 37 -15.99 -13.74 0.38
N ASP A 38 -15.86 -14.07 1.67
CA ASP A 38 -15.28 -13.15 2.67
C ASP A 38 -13.79 -12.88 2.40
N VAL A 39 -13.04 -13.92 2.01
CA VAL A 39 -11.64 -13.79 1.59
C VAL A 39 -11.52 -12.93 0.34
N ASP A 40 -12.40 -13.10 -0.65
CA ASP A 40 -12.38 -12.31 -1.88
C ASP A 40 -12.64 -10.82 -1.60
N ARG A 41 -13.65 -10.49 -0.78
CA ARG A 41 -13.92 -9.11 -0.34
C ARG A 41 -12.72 -8.48 0.36
N LYS A 42 -12.05 -9.23 1.25
CA LYS A 42 -10.82 -8.79 1.91
C LYS A 42 -9.69 -8.52 0.91
N ALA A 43 -9.50 -9.42 -0.05
CA ALA A 43 -8.48 -9.29 -1.09
C ALA A 43 -8.73 -8.06 -1.99
N GLN A 44 -9.99 -7.80 -2.35
CA GLN A 44 -10.38 -6.63 -3.15
C GLN A 44 -10.09 -5.31 -2.43
N SER A 45 -10.43 -5.21 -1.14
CA SER A 45 -10.13 -4.01 -0.35
C SER A 45 -8.63 -3.78 -0.21
N MET A 46 -7.86 -4.84 0.09
CA MET A 46 -6.40 -4.76 0.15
C MET A 46 -5.80 -4.32 -1.19
N LYS A 47 -6.33 -4.80 -2.32
CA LYS A 47 -5.91 -4.37 -3.65
C LYS A 47 -6.16 -2.89 -3.89
N SER A 48 -7.33 -2.37 -3.49
CA SER A 48 -7.64 -0.93 -3.61
C SER A 48 -6.67 -0.07 -2.80
N VAL A 49 -6.40 -0.45 -1.54
CA VAL A 49 -5.44 0.26 -0.69
C VAL A 49 -4.04 0.21 -1.28
N MET A 50 -3.57 -0.96 -1.70
CA MET A 50 -2.24 -1.11 -2.31
C MET A 50 -2.11 -0.27 -3.58
N ASN A 51 -3.16 -0.19 -4.40
CA ASN A 51 -3.16 0.67 -5.59
C ASN A 51 -3.07 2.16 -5.21
N ASN A 52 -3.83 2.62 -4.21
CA ASN A 52 -3.75 3.99 -3.72
C ASN A 52 -2.36 4.33 -3.17
N LEU A 53 -1.77 3.41 -2.38
CA LEU A 53 -0.41 3.55 -1.85
C LEU A 53 0.64 3.59 -2.95
N ASN A 54 0.56 2.68 -3.92
CA ASN A 54 1.49 2.63 -5.05
C ASN A 54 1.40 3.91 -5.88
N PHE A 55 0.19 4.42 -6.12
CA PHE A 55 0.00 5.70 -6.81
C PHE A 55 0.64 6.87 -6.05
N ALA A 56 0.41 6.95 -4.74
CA ALA A 56 1.04 7.96 -3.88
C ALA A 56 2.57 7.87 -3.94
N MET A 57 3.13 6.67 -3.80
CA MET A 57 4.58 6.43 -3.86
C MET A 57 5.18 6.74 -5.22
N GLU A 58 4.50 6.38 -6.30
CA GLU A 58 4.94 6.68 -7.66
C GLU A 58 4.90 8.18 -7.93
N SER A 59 3.86 8.89 -7.47
CA SER A 59 3.80 10.35 -7.58
C SER A 59 4.95 11.01 -6.81
N MET A 60 5.18 10.61 -5.56
CA MET A 60 6.33 11.10 -4.79
C MET A 60 7.65 10.82 -5.51
N SER A 61 7.90 9.58 -5.92
CA SER A 61 9.16 9.21 -6.59
C SER A 61 9.38 10.01 -7.87
N ARG A 62 8.34 10.18 -8.69
CA ARG A 62 8.41 10.93 -9.95
C ARG A 62 8.68 12.41 -9.72
N GLU A 63 7.96 13.04 -8.78
CA GLU A 63 8.13 14.47 -8.49
C GLU A 63 9.51 14.74 -7.85
N ILE A 64 9.91 13.93 -6.87
CA ILE A 64 11.21 14.01 -6.19
C ILE A 64 12.36 13.89 -7.19
N LYS A 65 12.30 12.96 -8.14
CA LYS A 65 13.33 12.83 -9.20
C LYS A 65 13.57 14.13 -9.96
N THR A 66 12.58 15.01 -10.06
CA THR A 66 12.69 16.28 -10.78
C THR A 66 12.99 17.47 -9.87
N GLY A 67 12.99 17.26 -8.56
CA GLY A 67 13.23 18.28 -7.55
C GLY A 67 14.70 18.65 -7.39
N GLN A 68 14.92 19.74 -6.68
CA GLN A 68 16.23 20.24 -6.25
C GLN A 68 16.19 20.65 -4.78
N PHE A 69 17.37 20.89 -4.20
CA PHE A 69 17.51 21.36 -2.80
C PHE A 69 16.70 20.51 -1.83
N PHE A 70 17.11 19.24 -1.72
CA PHE A 70 16.44 18.32 -0.83
C PHE A 70 16.69 18.74 0.62
N GLU A 71 15.67 18.67 1.45
CA GLU A 71 15.81 19.04 2.85
C GLU A 71 14.86 18.15 3.66
N SER A 72 15.41 17.48 4.66
CA SER A 72 14.61 16.73 5.65
C SER A 72 14.53 17.60 6.89
N VAL A 73 13.34 18.13 7.15
CA VAL A 73 13.10 18.97 8.34
C VAL A 73 13.04 18.09 9.59
N ASP A 74 12.38 16.94 9.47
CA ASP A 74 12.36 15.88 10.47
C ASP A 74 12.30 14.50 9.77
N ASN A 75 12.06 13.43 10.54
CA ASN A 75 11.94 12.06 10.00
C ASN A 75 10.65 11.81 9.19
N TYR A 76 9.71 12.75 9.20
CA TYR A 76 8.34 12.60 8.69
C TYR A 76 7.96 13.68 7.67
N THR A 77 8.85 14.66 7.49
CA THR A 77 8.65 15.88 6.71
C THR A 77 9.85 16.07 5.81
N PHE A 78 9.57 16.03 4.52
CA PHE A 78 10.57 16.16 3.47
C PHE A 78 10.14 17.28 2.54
N THR A 79 11.09 18.13 2.17
CA THR A 79 10.84 19.26 1.28
C THR A 79 11.88 19.34 0.18
N TYR A 80 11.45 19.88 -0.96
CA TYR A 80 12.31 20.13 -2.11
C TYR A 80 11.70 21.24 -2.96
N ASP A 81 12.51 21.82 -3.83
CA ASP A 81 12.05 22.81 -4.81
C ASP A 81 11.76 22.12 -6.15
N ASP A 82 10.59 22.43 -6.73
CA ASP A 82 10.24 21.93 -8.05
C ASP A 82 10.92 22.72 -9.18
N ARG A 83 10.68 22.33 -10.44
CA ARG A 83 11.25 23.02 -11.61
C ARG A 83 10.80 24.46 -11.81
N GLN A 84 9.72 24.87 -11.16
CA GLN A 84 9.15 26.21 -11.19
C GLN A 84 9.63 27.06 -10.01
N GLY A 85 10.48 26.50 -9.14
CA GLY A 85 10.97 27.15 -7.92
C GLY A 85 9.96 27.16 -6.78
N ARG A 86 8.93 26.30 -6.83
CA ARG A 86 7.93 26.16 -5.77
C ARG A 86 8.40 25.14 -4.74
N LYS A 87 8.25 25.45 -3.46
CA LYS A 87 8.63 24.56 -2.36
C LYS A 87 7.54 23.53 -2.15
N VAL A 88 7.81 22.27 -2.46
CA VAL A 88 6.89 21.15 -2.23
C VAL A 88 7.28 20.44 -0.94
N THR A 89 6.33 20.31 -0.04
CA THR A 89 6.53 19.66 1.26
C THR A 89 5.61 18.46 1.41
N TYR A 90 6.20 17.30 1.67
CA TYR A 90 5.49 16.10 2.12
C TYR A 90 5.62 16.01 3.64
N SER A 91 4.52 15.74 4.33
CA SER A 91 4.51 15.58 5.79
C SER A 91 3.57 14.46 6.23
N LEU A 92 3.92 13.80 7.32
CA LEU A 92 3.08 12.83 8.01
C LEU A 92 2.75 13.38 9.41
N PRO A 93 1.74 14.25 9.57
CA PRO A 93 1.39 14.80 10.88
C PRO A 93 0.88 13.70 11.83
N GLU A 94 -0.03 12.86 11.34
CA GLU A 94 -0.58 11.72 12.07
C GLU A 94 -0.47 10.44 11.22
N HIS A 95 -1.58 10.01 10.62
CA HIS A 95 -1.70 8.71 9.95
C HIS A 95 -1.80 8.80 8.42
N GLN A 96 -1.79 10.00 7.85
CA GLN A 96 -1.90 10.23 6.41
C GLN A 96 -0.75 11.09 5.91
N ILE A 97 -0.26 10.75 4.72
CA ILE A 97 0.76 11.55 4.05
C ILE A 97 0.05 12.71 3.37
N LEU A 98 0.42 13.93 3.77
CA LEU A 98 -0.07 15.17 3.20
C LEU A 98 1.01 15.80 2.31
N ARG A 99 0.55 16.52 1.29
CA ARG A 99 1.38 17.28 0.35
C ARG A 99 0.92 18.73 0.35
N SER A 100 1.86 19.66 0.53
CA SER A 100 1.64 21.10 0.39
C SER A 100 2.59 21.68 -0.67
N ILE A 101 2.17 22.77 -1.32
CA ILE A 101 3.00 23.56 -2.24
C ILE A 101 3.03 24.99 -1.69
N ASP A 102 4.22 25.58 -1.55
CA ASP A 102 4.47 26.95 -1.11
C ASP A 102 3.78 27.29 0.22
N GLY A 103 3.69 26.31 1.13
CA GLY A 103 3.01 26.47 2.42
C GLY A 103 1.48 26.58 2.32
N GLY A 104 0.90 26.28 1.16
CA GLY A 104 -0.55 26.21 0.97
C GLY A 104 -1.23 25.10 1.77
N PHE A 105 -2.56 25.00 1.65
CA PHE A 105 -3.33 24.01 2.40
C PHE A 105 -2.88 22.58 2.07
N PRO A 106 -2.50 21.76 3.07
CA PRO A 106 -2.06 20.39 2.82
C PRO A 106 -3.18 19.51 2.24
N VAL A 107 -2.88 18.80 1.16
CA VAL A 107 -3.79 17.87 0.49
C VAL A 107 -3.36 16.43 0.79
N PRO A 108 -4.28 15.53 1.16
CA PRO A 108 -3.94 14.14 1.41
C PRO A 108 -3.51 13.43 0.12
N LEU A 109 -2.37 12.75 0.16
CA LEU A 109 -1.85 11.92 -0.93
C LEU A 109 -2.29 10.46 -0.80
N THR A 110 -2.48 10.00 0.44
CA THR A 110 -3.00 8.66 0.76
C THR A 110 -4.48 8.73 1.10
N ALA A 111 -5.24 7.68 0.73
CA ALA A 111 -6.66 7.58 1.07
C ALA A 111 -6.90 7.40 2.58
N SER A 112 -8.11 7.69 3.05
CA SER A 112 -8.46 7.66 4.48
C SER A 112 -8.43 6.29 5.13
N GLU A 113 -8.56 5.24 4.33
CA GLU A 113 -8.53 3.85 4.80
C GLU A 113 -7.10 3.36 5.08
N VAL A 114 -6.11 4.12 4.60
CA VAL A 114 -4.69 3.88 4.82
C VAL A 114 -4.26 4.55 6.11
N VAL A 115 -3.80 3.75 7.08
CA VAL A 115 -3.25 4.25 8.34
C VAL A 115 -1.75 4.02 8.31
N VAL A 116 -0.99 5.09 8.11
CA VAL A 116 0.47 5.07 8.15
C VAL A 116 0.91 5.19 9.62
N GLU A 117 1.70 4.22 10.08
CA GLU A 117 2.11 4.08 11.49
C GLU A 117 3.61 4.35 11.69
N ASN A 118 4.30 4.88 10.67
CA ASN A 118 5.73 5.23 10.76
C ASN A 118 6.05 6.04 12.03
N ARG A 119 5.21 7.02 12.35
CA ARG A 119 5.38 7.88 13.53
C ARG A 119 5.29 7.10 14.83
N ASP A 120 4.25 6.27 14.97
CA ASP A 120 4.03 5.45 16.16
C ASP A 120 5.10 4.37 16.34
N LEU A 121 5.63 3.85 15.23
CA LEU A 121 6.70 2.85 15.22
C LEU A 121 8.10 3.46 15.35
N GLY A 122 8.24 4.79 15.35
CA GLY A 122 9.54 5.48 15.41
C GLY A 122 10.41 5.23 14.16
N ILE A 123 9.79 4.94 13.01
CA ILE A 123 10.49 4.62 11.76
C ILE A 123 10.45 5.84 10.85
N PRO A 124 11.62 6.34 10.36
CA PRO A 124 11.64 7.49 9.47
C PRO A 124 10.87 7.17 8.17
N LEU A 125 9.93 8.05 7.83
CA LEU A 125 9.20 8.00 6.57
C LEU A 125 10.13 8.38 5.41
N PHE A 126 10.96 9.41 5.63
CA PHE A 126 11.96 9.88 4.69
C PHE A 126 13.34 9.76 5.31
N SER A 127 14.30 9.24 4.55
CA SER A 127 15.71 9.26 4.90
C SER A 127 16.48 9.80 3.71
N LEU A 128 17.05 10.99 3.87
CA LEU A 128 17.96 11.57 2.90
C LEU A 128 19.34 10.93 3.01
N VAL A 129 19.93 10.59 1.88
CA VAL A 129 21.29 10.06 1.78
C VAL A 129 21.98 10.73 0.59
N GLY A 130 23.27 11.05 0.75
CA GLY A 130 24.09 11.68 -0.30
C GLY A 130 24.26 13.19 -0.15
N GLU A 131 23.56 13.84 0.76
CA GLU A 131 23.64 15.29 0.95
C GLU A 131 24.76 15.67 1.94
N ASN A 132 26.00 15.68 1.46
CA ASN A 132 27.15 16.26 2.18
C ASN A 132 27.71 17.45 1.41
N CYS A 133 26.91 18.50 1.23
CA CYS A 133 27.47 19.85 1.07
C CYS A 133 27.14 20.69 2.32
N LYS A 134 27.63 20.22 3.48
CA LYS A 134 28.21 21.20 4.40
C LYS A 134 29.42 21.77 3.68
N GLN A 135 29.45 23.09 3.46
CA GLN A 135 30.57 23.81 2.85
C GLN A 135 31.91 23.18 3.26
N GLY A 136 32.59 22.48 2.33
CA GLY A 136 34.00 22.08 2.52
C GLY A 136 34.41 20.60 2.40
N SER A 137 33.55 19.64 2.07
CA SER A 137 34.02 18.26 1.76
C SER A 137 33.67 17.87 0.33
N GLY A 138 34.70 17.79 -0.52
CA GLY A 138 34.61 17.61 -1.97
C GLY A 138 34.24 16.22 -2.46
N ASP A 139 33.17 15.62 -1.93
CA ASP A 139 32.54 14.47 -2.58
C ASP A 139 31.05 14.74 -2.78
N VAL A 140 30.70 15.10 -4.03
CA VAL A 140 29.35 15.45 -4.46
C VAL A 140 28.65 14.16 -4.86
N GLN A 141 28.17 13.40 -3.88
CA GLN A 141 27.35 12.22 -4.16
C GLN A 141 25.94 12.66 -4.49
N GLN A 142 25.39 12.18 -5.61
CA GLN A 142 24.03 12.51 -6.01
C GLN A 142 23.02 12.16 -4.89
N PRO A 143 22.20 13.12 -4.41
CA PRO A 143 21.30 12.87 -3.31
C PRO A 143 20.15 11.95 -3.74
N TYR A 144 19.77 11.04 -2.85
CA TYR A 144 18.59 10.22 -2.99
C TYR A 144 17.80 10.14 -1.69
N VAL A 145 16.47 10.08 -1.83
CA VAL A 145 15.52 9.94 -0.74
C VAL A 145 15.09 8.49 -0.68
N LEU A 146 15.22 7.88 0.50
CA LEU A 146 14.58 6.62 0.81
C LEU A 146 13.23 6.88 1.47
N ILE A 147 12.17 6.39 0.85
CA ILE A 147 10.79 6.51 1.31
C ILE A 147 10.37 5.16 1.88
N ARG A 148 9.97 5.12 3.16
CA ARG A 148 9.51 3.90 3.85
C ARG A 148 8.13 4.14 4.43
N ILE A 149 7.13 3.42 3.94
CA ILE A 149 5.76 3.49 4.48
C ILE A 149 5.44 2.16 5.13
N LYS A 150 5.18 2.20 6.44
CA LYS A 150 4.63 1.10 7.22
C LYS A 150 3.31 1.53 7.82
N GLY A 151 2.37 0.60 7.84
CA GLY A 151 1.05 0.91 8.36
C GLY A 151 0.11 -0.27 8.33
N ASN A 152 -1.14 0.03 8.65
CA ASN A 152 -2.24 -0.92 8.67
C ASN A 152 -3.40 -0.41 7.80
N MET A 153 -4.15 -1.37 7.26
CA MET A 153 -5.39 -1.12 6.52
C MET A 153 -6.56 -1.44 7.43
N LYS A 154 -7.50 -0.50 7.56
CA LYS A 154 -8.74 -0.71 8.31
C LYS A 154 -9.80 -1.35 7.41
N PHE A 155 -10.04 -2.65 7.57
CA PHE A 155 -11.14 -3.34 6.89
C PHE A 155 -12.43 -3.34 7.74
N SER A 156 -12.27 -3.43 9.06
CA SER A 156 -13.30 -3.30 10.09
C SER A 156 -12.58 -3.03 11.43
N GLU A 157 -13.28 -2.61 12.49
CA GLU A 157 -12.66 -2.32 13.80
C GLU A 157 -11.76 -3.45 14.34
N LYS A 158 -12.06 -4.70 13.96
CA LYS A 158 -11.33 -5.89 14.42
C LYS A 158 -10.35 -6.51 13.41
N ILE A 159 -10.43 -6.14 12.13
CA ILE A 159 -9.59 -6.75 11.07
C ILE A 159 -8.64 -5.69 10.54
N LYS A 160 -7.39 -5.76 11.01
CA LYS A 160 -6.27 -4.97 10.51
C LYS A 160 -5.36 -5.86 9.66
N SER A 161 -4.90 -5.33 8.54
CA SER A 161 -3.86 -5.97 7.73
C SER A 161 -2.69 -5.01 7.62
N SER A 162 -1.49 -5.48 7.95
CA SER A 162 -0.28 -4.69 7.88
C SER A 162 0.28 -4.64 6.46
N PHE A 163 0.99 -3.56 6.16
CA PHE A 163 1.79 -3.42 4.95
C PHE A 163 3.09 -2.70 5.26
N SER A 164 4.11 -2.98 4.45
CA SER A 164 5.39 -2.31 4.50
C SER A 164 5.90 -2.18 3.07
N VAL A 165 6.03 -0.95 2.60
CA VAL A 165 6.50 -0.63 1.25
C VAL A 165 7.65 0.36 1.34
N GLN A 166 8.65 0.18 0.48
CA GLN A 166 9.84 1.00 0.47
C GLN A 166 10.24 1.29 -0.97
N THR A 167 10.63 2.53 -1.25
CA THR A 167 11.18 2.93 -2.54
C THR A 167 12.29 3.97 -2.37
N THR A 168 13.14 4.10 -3.38
CA THR A 168 14.15 5.15 -3.46
C THR A 168 13.88 6.08 -4.64
N ALA A 169 14.18 7.36 -4.46
CA ALA A 169 14.12 8.35 -5.52
C ALA A 169 15.42 9.18 -5.50
N SER A 170 16.24 9.04 -6.54
CA SER A 170 17.42 9.87 -6.75
C SER A 170 17.05 11.11 -7.56
N GLN A 171 17.78 12.20 -7.36
CA GLN A 171 17.67 13.37 -8.23
C GLN A 171 18.02 13.00 -9.68
N ARG A 172 17.35 13.62 -10.67
CA ARG A 172 17.65 13.42 -12.12
C ARG A 172 18.67 14.39 -12.66
N ILE A 173 18.74 15.61 -12.11
CA ILE A 173 19.82 16.54 -12.46
C ILE A 173 21.10 15.95 -11.89
N PHE A 174 22.04 15.70 -12.79
CA PHE A 174 23.36 15.20 -12.44
C PHE A 174 24.09 16.33 -11.76
N ASP A 175 24.46 16.10 -10.50
CA ASP A 175 25.40 16.96 -9.82
C ASP A 175 26.77 16.64 -10.43
N LEU A 176 27.18 17.41 -11.44
CA LEU A 176 28.53 17.32 -11.96
C LEU A 176 29.41 17.98 -10.90
N PRO A 177 30.45 17.31 -10.38
CA PRO A 177 31.32 17.93 -9.40
C PRO A 177 31.99 19.15 -10.03
N THR A 178 31.45 20.35 -9.81
CA THR A 178 32.13 21.61 -10.09
C THR A 178 33.01 21.91 -8.88
N CYS A 179 34.04 21.09 -8.68
CA CYS A 179 35.20 21.46 -7.91
C CYS A 179 36.24 21.98 -8.91
N ILE A 180 36.35 23.30 -9.03
CA ILE A 180 37.54 23.97 -9.57
C ILE A 180 38.30 24.53 -8.37
#